data_AF-A0A933I5S2-F1
#
_entry.id   AF-A0A933I5S2-F1
#
_cell.length_a   1.000
_cell.length_b   1.000
_cell.length_c   1.000
_cell.angle_alpha   90.00
_cell.angle_beta   90.00
_cell.angle_gamma   90.00
#
_symmetry.space_group_name_H-M   'P 1'
#
loop_
_entity.id
_entity.type
_entity.pdbx_description
1 polymer ?
#
loop_
_entity_poly.entity_id
_entity_poly.type
_entity_poly.pdbx_seq_one_letter_code
_entity_poly.pdbx_strand_id
1 'polypeptide(L)'
;MNWLINSLLEKKEFMLKEQTVDLLEETKDLLDYILTLKNDYKNNEFAIAQANESINLIEKRIAGKTPVSSALVNNMQTQLNNLLVDIAAKKIELTEEHPDVIQLNKQIDTIRSLLKEKIEVALSDKEISIAPVYDELLRNLKDAYIAKATGTIKREQLQKFIDKAQSELMKIPYKSTRYSELGLSLTVNQEIYKNLLEYQNQVGIAESMTLSNIRLVEPAVVPDAKKQYFPPRLVIYVLGLFL
;
A
#
# COMPACT_ATOMS: atom_id res chain seq x y z
N MET A 1 -14.97 26.02 19.00
CA MET A 1 -14.71 24.62 19.39
C MET A 1 -15.20 23.64 18.33
N ASN A 2 -16.44 23.76 17.83
CA ASN A 2 -16.97 22.86 16.79
C ASN A 2 -16.11 22.76 15.50
N TRP A 3 -15.44 23.84 15.09
CA TRP A 3 -14.59 23.85 13.90
C TRP A 3 -13.31 22.97 14.04
N LEU A 4 -12.72 22.86 15.24
CA LEU A 4 -11.57 22.00 15.48
C LEU A 4 -11.99 20.53 15.48
N ILE A 5 -13.12 20.23 16.13
CA ILE A 5 -13.69 18.89 16.17
C ILE A 5 -14.08 18.44 14.76
N ASN A 6 -14.68 19.32 13.95
CA ASN A 6 -15.06 19.02 12.58
C ASN A 6 -13.84 18.75 11.69
N SER A 7 -12.77 19.55 11.78
CA SER A 7 -11.54 19.29 10.98
C SER A 7 -10.83 17.99 11.38
N LEU A 8 -10.86 17.61 12.66
CA LEU A 8 -10.39 16.28 13.11
C LEU A 8 -11.25 15.15 12.53
N LEU A 9 -12.58 15.33 12.53
CA LEU A 9 -13.53 14.37 11.99
C LEU A 9 -13.37 14.20 10.48
N GLU A 10 -13.24 15.30 9.73
CA GLU A 10 -13.02 15.27 8.27
C GLU A 10 -11.72 14.53 7.90
N LYS A 11 -10.62 14.77 8.64
CA LYS A 11 -9.37 14.03 8.43
C LYS A 11 -9.52 12.55 8.75
N LYS A 12 -10.19 12.21 9.85
CA LYS A 12 -10.46 10.83 10.25
C LYS A 12 -11.36 10.11 9.24
N GLU A 13 -12.44 10.75 8.79
CA GLU A 13 -13.36 10.20 7.79
C GLU A 13 -12.66 9.95 6.46
N PHE A 14 -11.77 10.86 6.04
CA PHE A 14 -10.94 10.65 4.85
C PHE A 14 -10.04 9.40 5.00
N MET A 15 -9.36 9.24 6.13
CA MET A 15 -8.52 8.06 6.41
C MET A 15 -9.34 6.76 6.46
N LEU A 16 -10.53 6.79 7.07
CA LEU A 16 -11.43 5.64 7.14
C LEU A 16 -12.01 5.27 5.77
N LYS A 17 -12.37 6.27 4.96
CA LYS A 17 -12.95 6.08 3.62
C LYS A 17 -11.91 5.53 2.65
N GLU A 18 -10.71 6.08 2.69
CA GLU A 18 -9.62 5.64 1.81
C GLU A 18 -8.90 4.39 2.34
N GLN A 19 -9.21 3.94 3.57
CA GLN A 19 -8.55 2.84 4.27
C GLN A 19 -7.02 3.04 4.41
N THR A 20 -6.57 4.28 4.47
CA THR A 20 -5.14 4.62 4.52
C THR A 20 -4.72 5.04 5.91
N VAL A 21 -3.67 4.38 6.43
CA VAL A 21 -3.04 4.74 7.71
C VAL A 21 -1.86 5.69 7.47
N ASP A 22 -1.04 5.39 6.44
CA ASP A 22 0.05 6.23 5.95
C ASP A 22 0.19 6.11 4.42
N LEU A 23 -0.03 7.23 3.72
CA LEU A 23 0.05 7.30 2.25
C LEU A 23 1.48 7.09 1.74
N LEU A 24 2.51 7.46 2.51
CA LEU A 24 3.91 7.27 2.11
C LEU A 24 4.30 5.79 2.17
N GLU A 25 3.86 5.09 3.20
CA GLU A 25 4.06 3.64 3.34
C GLU A 25 3.32 2.87 2.24
N GLU A 26 2.06 3.22 1.97
CA GLU A 26 1.27 2.65 0.86
C GLU A 26 1.96 2.88 -0.50
N THR A 27 2.50 4.08 -0.75
CA THR A 27 3.23 4.39 -1.99
C THR A 27 4.46 3.51 -2.15
N LYS A 28 5.21 3.33 -1.06
CA LYS A 28 6.44 2.53 -1.05
C LYS A 28 6.13 1.06 -1.27
N ASP A 29 5.16 0.51 -0.54
CA ASP A 29 4.75 -0.89 -0.65
C ASP A 29 4.24 -1.20 -2.06
N LEU A 30 3.48 -0.28 -2.65
CA LEU A 30 2.97 -0.42 -4.00
C LEU A 30 4.09 -0.33 -5.04
N LEU A 31 5.07 0.57 -4.85
CA LEU A 31 6.25 0.64 -5.72
C LEU A 31 7.07 -0.65 -5.66
N ASP A 32 7.33 -1.15 -4.45
CA ASP A 32 8.03 -2.42 -4.24
C ASP A 32 7.28 -3.57 -4.89
N TYR A 33 5.95 -3.60 -4.75
CA TYR A 33 5.10 -4.58 -5.44
C TYR A 33 5.22 -4.50 -6.97
N ILE A 34 5.15 -3.30 -7.57
CA ILE A 34 5.36 -3.11 -9.02
C ILE A 34 6.74 -3.60 -9.45
N LEU A 35 7.78 -3.33 -8.65
CA LEU A 35 9.15 -3.77 -8.96
C LEU A 35 9.24 -5.30 -8.96
N THR A 36 8.63 -5.98 -7.99
CA THR A 36 8.58 -7.46 -7.96
C THR A 36 7.84 -8.02 -9.19
N LEU A 37 6.67 -7.49 -9.53
CA LEU A 37 5.91 -7.92 -10.72
C LEU A 37 6.70 -7.70 -12.02
N LYS A 38 7.40 -6.57 -12.16
CA LYS A 38 8.24 -6.29 -13.33
C LYS A 38 9.44 -7.23 -13.42
N ASN A 39 10.01 -7.61 -12.28
CA ASN A 39 11.09 -8.59 -12.25
C ASN A 39 10.57 -9.97 -12.68
N ASP A 40 9.43 -10.40 -12.15
CA ASP A 40 8.77 -11.66 -12.53
C ASP A 40 8.37 -11.69 -14.00
N TYR A 41 7.88 -10.57 -14.54
CA TYR A 41 7.59 -10.41 -15.96
C TYR A 41 8.84 -10.63 -16.81
N LYS A 42 9.95 -9.96 -16.47
CA LYS A 42 11.23 -10.12 -17.19
C LYS A 42 11.75 -11.55 -17.11
N ASN A 43 11.72 -12.15 -15.93
CA ASN A 43 12.14 -13.55 -15.72
C ASN A 43 11.30 -14.51 -16.57
N ASN A 44 9.99 -14.27 -16.64
CA ASN A 44 9.08 -15.05 -17.48
C ASN A 44 9.34 -14.85 -18.99
N GLU A 45 9.65 -13.63 -19.43
CA GLU A 45 10.07 -13.36 -20.82
C GLU A 45 11.34 -14.12 -21.19
N PHE A 46 12.34 -14.17 -20.29
CA PHE A 46 13.53 -14.98 -20.50
C PHE A 46 13.20 -16.47 -20.63
N ALA A 47 12.30 -17.00 -19.79
CA ALA A 47 11.85 -18.38 -19.86
C ALA A 47 11.11 -18.69 -21.18
N ILE A 48 10.26 -17.77 -21.66
CA ILE A 48 9.59 -17.90 -22.96
C ILE A 48 10.62 -17.92 -24.10
N ALA A 49 11.61 -17.02 -24.06
CA ALA A 49 12.66 -16.96 -25.07
C ALA A 49 13.49 -18.26 -25.11
N GLN A 50 13.85 -18.81 -23.95
CA GLN A 50 14.57 -20.08 -23.84
C GLN A 50 13.73 -21.26 -24.37
N ALA A 51 12.43 -21.30 -24.06
CA ALA A 51 11.53 -22.31 -24.58
C ALA A 51 11.39 -22.20 -26.11
N ASN A 52 11.31 -20.98 -26.64
CA ASN A 52 11.24 -20.72 -28.07
C ASN A 52 12.51 -21.16 -28.80
N GLU A 53 13.68 -20.89 -28.22
CA GLU A 53 14.94 -21.34 -28.81
C GLU A 53 15.06 -22.87 -28.78
N SER A 54 14.62 -23.51 -27.69
CA SER A 54 14.59 -24.96 -27.59
C SER A 54 13.69 -25.59 -28.67
N ILE A 55 12.51 -25.00 -28.92
CA ILE A 55 11.61 -25.39 -30.02
C ILE A 55 12.35 -25.28 -31.36
N ASN A 56 12.95 -24.13 -31.67
CA ASN A 56 13.66 -23.91 -32.93
C ASN A 56 14.79 -24.95 -33.16
N LEU A 57 15.58 -25.24 -32.13
CA LEU A 57 16.68 -26.20 -32.21
C LEU A 57 16.18 -27.63 -32.43
N ILE A 58 15.14 -28.04 -31.71
CA ILE A 58 14.58 -29.38 -31.83
C ILE A 58 13.88 -29.55 -33.18
N GLU A 59 13.11 -28.55 -33.63
CA GLU A 59 12.46 -28.55 -34.94
C GLU A 59 13.47 -28.65 -36.08
N LYS A 60 14.59 -27.91 -36.03
CA LYS A 60 15.66 -28.04 -37.04
C LYS A 60 16.25 -29.45 -37.08
N ARG A 61 16.42 -30.10 -35.93
CA ARG A 61 16.94 -31.49 -35.85
C ARG A 61 15.97 -32.51 -36.40
N ILE A 62 14.67 -32.22 -36.33
CA ILE A 62 13.58 -33.09 -36.76
C ILE A 62 13.24 -32.87 -38.26
N ALA A 63 13.18 -31.62 -38.72
CA ALA A 63 12.79 -31.23 -40.08
C ALA A 63 13.73 -31.74 -41.18
N GLY A 64 14.99 -32.01 -40.86
CA GLY A 64 15.97 -32.53 -41.81
C GLY A 64 15.83 -34.02 -42.15
N LYS A 65 14.87 -34.76 -41.56
CA LYS A 65 14.88 -36.22 -41.61
C LYS A 65 13.66 -36.90 -42.23
N THR A 66 12.42 -36.37 -42.13
CA THR A 66 11.25 -36.92 -42.86
C THR A 66 10.08 -35.90 -43.01
N PRO A 67 9.19 -36.02 -44.03
CA PRO A 67 7.95 -35.24 -44.13
C PRO A 67 6.92 -35.53 -43.02
N VAL A 68 6.97 -36.72 -42.42
CA VAL A 68 6.06 -37.14 -41.32
C VAL A 68 6.25 -36.25 -40.09
N SER A 69 7.45 -35.73 -39.90
CA SER A 69 7.78 -34.96 -38.71
C SER A 69 7.27 -33.52 -38.75
N SER A 70 7.15 -32.88 -39.93
CA SER A 70 6.55 -31.55 -40.05
C SER A 70 5.03 -31.59 -39.82
N ALA A 71 4.35 -32.64 -40.30
CA ALA A 71 2.92 -32.84 -40.04
C ALA A 71 2.62 -33.04 -38.54
N LEU A 72 3.51 -33.72 -37.82
CA LEU A 72 3.39 -33.93 -36.37
C LEU A 72 3.54 -32.63 -35.58
N VAL A 73 4.54 -31.81 -35.93
CA VAL A 73 4.76 -30.49 -35.33
C VAL A 73 3.56 -29.56 -35.56
N ASN A 74 3.06 -29.50 -36.79
CA ASN A 74 1.89 -28.67 -37.13
C ASN A 74 0.62 -29.12 -36.38
N ASN A 75 0.44 -30.43 -36.22
CA ASN A 75 -0.67 -30.96 -35.41
C ASN A 75 -0.53 -30.55 -33.95
N MET A 76 0.66 -30.71 -33.34
CA MET A 76 0.92 -30.27 -31.97
C MET A 76 0.64 -28.77 -31.77
N GLN A 77 1.09 -27.92 -32.68
CA GLN A 77 0.80 -26.48 -32.64
C GLN A 77 -0.71 -26.19 -32.72
N THR A 78 -1.42 -26.87 -33.62
CA THR A 78 -2.88 -26.71 -33.79
C THR A 78 -3.63 -27.12 -32.53
N GLN A 79 -3.30 -28.28 -31.96
CA GLN A 79 -3.90 -28.76 -30.72
C GLN A 79 -3.62 -27.80 -29.56
N LEU A 80 -2.37 -27.36 -29.41
CA LEU A 80 -1.98 -26.40 -28.39
C LEU A 80 -2.78 -25.09 -28.52
N ASN A 81 -2.91 -24.54 -29.73
CA ASN A 81 -3.66 -23.31 -29.96
C ASN A 81 -5.16 -23.47 -29.65
N ASN A 82 -5.78 -24.57 -30.07
CA ASN A 82 -7.18 -24.85 -29.73
C ASN A 82 -7.39 -24.95 -28.22
N LEU A 83 -6.49 -25.64 -27.51
CA LEU A 83 -6.55 -25.75 -26.05
C LEU A 83 -6.34 -24.40 -25.35
N LEU A 84 -5.47 -23.55 -25.89
CA LEU A 84 -5.29 -22.19 -25.37
C LEU A 84 -6.55 -21.35 -25.55
N VAL A 85 -7.23 -21.46 -26.68
CA VAL A 85 -8.52 -20.80 -26.92
C VAL A 85 -9.58 -21.31 -25.95
N ASP A 86 -9.69 -22.63 -25.74
CA ASP A 86 -10.64 -23.22 -24.79
C ASP A 86 -10.37 -22.75 -23.34
N ILE A 87 -9.10 -22.70 -22.94
CA ILE A 87 -8.70 -22.20 -21.62
C ILE A 87 -8.99 -20.70 -21.51
N ALA A 88 -8.76 -19.93 -22.58
CA ALA A 88 -9.08 -18.49 -22.64
C ALA A 88 -10.59 -18.23 -22.58
N ALA A 89 -11.42 -19.07 -23.20
CA ALA A 89 -12.87 -18.98 -23.14
C ALA A 89 -13.40 -19.29 -21.74
N LYS A 90 -12.82 -20.29 -21.06
CA LYS A 90 -13.10 -20.59 -19.63
C LYS A 90 -12.56 -19.51 -18.68
N LYS A 91 -11.70 -18.61 -19.16
CA LYS A 91 -11.00 -17.56 -18.39
C LYS A 91 -11.85 -16.35 -18.02
N ILE A 92 -13.10 -16.25 -18.48
CA ILE A 92 -14.06 -15.25 -17.97
C ILE A 92 -14.46 -15.55 -16.51
N GLU A 93 -14.25 -16.77 -16.02
CA GLU A 93 -14.62 -17.18 -14.65
C GLU A 93 -13.43 -17.25 -13.67
N LEU A 94 -12.21 -16.98 -14.12
CA LEU A 94 -10.99 -17.19 -13.32
C LEU A 94 -10.61 -15.93 -12.50
N THR A 95 -11.43 -15.65 -11.48
CA THR A 95 -11.17 -14.92 -10.20
C THR A 95 -10.36 -13.61 -10.20
N GLU A 96 -11.00 -12.55 -9.70
CA GLU A 96 -10.53 -11.15 -9.58
C GLU A 96 -9.93 -10.74 -8.21
N GLU A 97 -9.51 -11.63 -7.30
CA GLU A 97 -9.06 -11.18 -5.97
C GLU A 97 -7.71 -11.78 -5.48
N HIS A 98 -6.80 -10.89 -5.07
CA HIS A 98 -5.42 -11.12 -4.63
C HIS A 98 -5.33 -12.05 -3.41
N PRO A 99 -4.62 -13.20 -3.52
CA PRO A 99 -3.17 -13.28 -3.40
C PRO A 99 -2.46 -13.74 -4.70
N ASP A 100 -2.12 -12.76 -5.52
CA ASP A 100 -1.97 -12.87 -6.97
C ASP A 100 -0.90 -13.83 -7.50
N VAL A 101 0.36 -13.73 -7.06
CA VAL A 101 1.46 -14.46 -7.72
C VAL A 101 1.42 -15.95 -7.40
N ILE A 102 1.06 -16.31 -6.16
CA ILE A 102 0.93 -17.70 -5.72
C ILE A 102 -0.26 -18.36 -6.41
N GLN A 103 -1.39 -17.67 -6.48
CA GLN A 103 -2.57 -18.17 -7.18
C GLN A 103 -2.32 -18.29 -8.69
N LEU A 104 -1.67 -17.29 -9.30
CA LEU A 104 -1.26 -17.35 -10.70
C LEU A 104 -0.36 -18.55 -10.97
N ASN A 105 0.65 -18.80 -10.13
CA ASN A 105 1.54 -19.96 -10.30
C ASN A 105 0.78 -21.29 -10.20
N LYS A 106 -0.12 -21.44 -9.21
CA LYS A 106 -0.97 -22.64 -9.08
C LYS A 106 -1.86 -22.84 -10.31
N GLN A 107 -2.47 -21.78 -10.81
CA GLN A 107 -3.29 -21.83 -12.03
C GLN A 107 -2.46 -22.24 -13.25
N ILE A 108 -1.25 -21.69 -13.39
CA ILE A 108 -0.32 -22.05 -14.44
C ILE A 108 0.09 -23.53 -14.36
N ASP A 109 0.29 -24.08 -13.16
CA ASP A 109 0.62 -25.49 -12.98
C ASP A 109 -0.54 -26.43 -13.34
N THR A 110 -1.79 -26.04 -13.01
CA THR A 110 -2.99 -26.76 -13.47
C THR A 110 -3.10 -26.74 -14.99
N ILE A 111 -2.94 -25.56 -15.62
CA ILE A 111 -2.96 -25.42 -17.07
C ILE A 111 -1.86 -26.26 -17.72
N ARG A 112 -0.65 -26.25 -17.16
CA ARG A 112 0.48 -27.08 -17.64
C ARG A 112 0.11 -28.56 -17.62
N SER A 113 -0.49 -29.03 -16.54
CA SER A 113 -0.87 -30.44 -16.38
C SER A 113 -1.95 -30.86 -17.38
N LEU A 114 -2.98 -30.02 -17.55
CA LEU A 114 -4.05 -30.24 -18.54
C LEU A 114 -3.52 -30.25 -19.98
N LEU A 115 -2.60 -29.33 -20.32
CA LEU A 115 -1.95 -29.31 -21.62
C LEU A 115 -1.11 -30.57 -21.85
N LYS A 116 -0.39 -31.05 -20.82
CA LYS A 116 0.37 -32.30 -20.91
C LYS A 116 -0.54 -33.49 -21.20
N GLU A 117 -1.61 -33.66 -20.43
CA GLU A 117 -2.56 -34.76 -20.59
C GLU A 117 -3.21 -34.76 -21.98
N LYS A 118 -3.77 -33.62 -22.39
CA LYS A 118 -4.52 -33.53 -23.66
C LYS A 118 -3.64 -33.69 -24.90
N ILE A 119 -2.41 -33.19 -24.88
CA ILE A 119 -1.46 -33.41 -25.98
C ILE A 119 -1.03 -34.87 -26.03
N GLU A 120 -0.91 -35.57 -24.89
CA GLU A 120 -0.61 -37.01 -24.86
C GLU A 120 -1.71 -37.85 -25.50
N VAL A 121 -2.98 -37.56 -25.16
CA VAL A 121 -4.14 -38.24 -25.75
C VAL A 121 -4.20 -37.99 -27.27
N ALA A 122 -4.05 -36.74 -27.71
CA ALA A 122 -4.12 -36.38 -29.13
C ALA A 122 -3.00 -37.01 -30.00
N LEU A 123 -1.85 -37.33 -29.39
CA LEU A 123 -0.72 -37.96 -30.07
C LEU A 123 -0.75 -39.49 -30.02
N SER A 124 -1.34 -40.08 -28.98
CA SER A 124 -1.46 -41.55 -28.84
C SER A 124 -2.40 -42.18 -29.87
N ASP A 125 -3.37 -41.41 -30.38
CA ASP A 125 -4.33 -41.84 -31.42
C ASP A 125 -3.70 -42.07 -32.80
N LYS A 126 -2.43 -41.69 -32.99
CA LYS A 126 -1.64 -42.00 -34.19
C LYS A 126 -0.42 -42.80 -33.78
N GLU A 127 -0.43 -44.11 -34.03
CA GLU A 127 0.76 -44.98 -33.96
C GLU A 127 1.81 -44.49 -34.96
N ILE A 128 2.62 -43.50 -34.57
CA ILE A 128 3.78 -43.08 -35.34
C ILE A 128 4.97 -43.81 -34.72
N SER A 129 5.35 -44.94 -35.32
CA SER A 129 6.58 -45.64 -34.97
C SER A 129 7.78 -44.79 -35.40
N ILE A 130 8.29 -44.00 -34.46
CA ILE A 130 9.53 -43.25 -34.63
C ILE A 130 10.62 -43.99 -33.84
N ALA A 131 11.83 -44.08 -34.38
CA ALA A 131 12.95 -44.74 -33.68
C ALA A 131 13.15 -44.12 -32.27
N PRO A 132 13.60 -44.89 -31.26
CA PRO A 132 13.66 -44.47 -29.85
C PRO A 132 14.36 -43.12 -29.58
N VAL A 133 15.28 -42.71 -30.44
CA VAL A 133 16.00 -41.41 -30.38
C VAL A 133 15.08 -40.21 -30.64
N TYR A 134 13.96 -40.39 -31.34
CA TYR A 134 13.00 -39.31 -31.63
C TYR A 134 11.94 -39.14 -30.57
N ASP A 135 11.64 -40.18 -29.78
CA ASP A 135 10.66 -40.07 -28.69
C ASP A 135 11.13 -39.06 -27.65
N GLU A 136 12.43 -39.05 -27.32
CA GLU A 136 13.01 -38.08 -26.41
C GLU A 136 12.96 -36.66 -26.99
N LEU A 137 13.29 -36.47 -28.27
CA LEU A 137 13.20 -35.17 -28.94
C LEU A 137 11.76 -34.66 -29.00
N LEU A 138 10.79 -35.55 -29.25
CA LEU A 138 9.38 -35.20 -29.30
C LEU A 138 8.82 -34.85 -27.92
N ARG A 139 9.22 -35.58 -26.87
CA ARG A 139 8.90 -35.25 -25.48
C ARG A 139 9.45 -33.88 -25.10
N ASN A 140 10.72 -33.62 -25.40
CA ASN A 140 11.35 -32.32 -25.14
C ASN A 140 10.68 -31.19 -25.93
N LEU A 141 10.27 -31.45 -27.18
CA LEU A 141 9.53 -30.49 -28.00
C LEU A 141 8.17 -30.16 -27.38
N LYS A 142 7.42 -31.19 -26.95
CA LYS A 142 6.14 -31.03 -26.26
C LYS A 142 6.30 -30.18 -25.00
N ASP A 143 7.27 -30.51 -24.15
CA ASP A 143 7.52 -29.76 -22.92
C ASP A 143 7.89 -28.30 -23.22
N ALA A 144 8.72 -28.04 -24.24
CA ALA A 144 9.08 -26.68 -24.65
C ALA A 144 7.88 -25.89 -25.18
N TYR A 145 7.00 -26.51 -25.96
CA TYR A 145 5.74 -25.90 -26.42
C TYR A 145 4.81 -25.53 -25.28
N ILE A 146 4.63 -26.45 -24.32
CA ILE A 146 3.80 -26.21 -23.14
C ILE A 146 4.42 -25.12 -22.27
N ALA A 147 5.74 -25.10 -22.10
CA ALA A 147 6.46 -24.06 -21.35
C ALA A 147 6.27 -22.68 -22.00
N LYS A 148 6.41 -22.57 -23.34
CA LYS A 148 6.17 -21.33 -24.09
C LYS A 148 4.72 -20.85 -23.96
N ALA A 149 3.76 -21.76 -24.06
CA ALA A 149 2.34 -21.44 -23.97
C ALA A 149 1.94 -20.95 -22.56
N THR A 150 2.33 -21.70 -21.53
CA THR A 150 2.09 -21.33 -20.12
C THR A 150 2.83 -20.04 -19.74
N GLY A 151 4.06 -19.86 -20.22
CA GLY A 151 4.81 -18.61 -20.08
C GLY A 151 4.07 -17.42 -20.70
N THR A 152 3.57 -17.56 -21.94
CA THR A 152 2.79 -16.50 -22.60
C THR A 152 1.54 -16.11 -21.80
N ILE A 153 0.80 -17.10 -21.28
CA ILE A 153 -0.35 -16.84 -20.41
C ILE A 153 0.06 -16.08 -19.14
N LYS A 154 1.15 -16.51 -18.50
CA LYS A 154 1.68 -15.88 -17.29
C LYS A 154 2.08 -14.43 -17.55
N ARG A 155 2.71 -14.16 -18.70
CA ARG A 155 3.10 -12.81 -19.14
C ARG A 155 1.90 -11.87 -19.24
N GLU A 156 0.83 -12.31 -19.91
CA GLU A 156 -0.36 -11.49 -20.10
C GLU A 156 -1.04 -11.14 -18.76
N GLN A 157 -1.10 -12.07 -17.82
CA GLN A 157 -1.64 -11.78 -16.49
C GLN A 157 -0.74 -10.88 -15.66
N LEU A 158 0.58 -11.11 -15.69
CA LEU A 158 1.53 -10.20 -15.02
C LEU A 158 1.41 -8.78 -15.57
N GLN A 159 1.23 -8.61 -16.88
CA GLN A 159 1.02 -7.29 -17.48
C GLN A 159 -0.24 -6.61 -16.91
N LYS A 160 -1.37 -7.32 -16.82
CA LYS A 160 -2.59 -6.76 -16.22
C LYS A 160 -2.41 -6.36 -14.76
N PHE A 161 -1.69 -7.16 -13.97
CA PHE A 161 -1.39 -6.82 -12.58
C PHE A 161 -0.50 -5.58 -12.49
N ILE A 162 0.50 -5.45 -13.37
CA ILE A 162 1.35 -4.26 -13.47
C ILE A 162 0.48 -3.04 -13.82
N ASP A 163 -0.39 -3.14 -14.82
CA ASP A 163 -1.23 -2.02 -15.28
C ASP A 163 -2.20 -1.58 -14.17
N LYS A 164 -2.82 -2.54 -13.46
CA LYS A 164 -3.70 -2.27 -12.32
C LYS A 164 -2.93 -1.58 -11.19
N ALA A 165 -1.78 -2.12 -10.79
CA ALA A 165 -0.95 -1.51 -9.74
C ALA A 165 -0.48 -0.11 -10.14
N GLN A 166 -0.06 0.10 -11.39
CA GLN A 166 0.30 1.42 -11.90
C GLN A 166 -0.88 2.40 -11.90
N SER A 167 -2.09 1.94 -12.20
CA SER A 167 -3.30 2.75 -12.10
C SER A 167 -3.58 3.19 -10.66
N GLU A 168 -3.44 2.27 -9.69
CA GLU A 168 -3.56 2.61 -8.27
C GLU A 168 -2.47 3.60 -7.82
N LEU A 169 -1.22 3.42 -8.29
CA LEU A 169 -0.13 4.38 -8.03
C LEU A 169 -0.47 5.80 -8.52
N MET A 170 -1.12 5.93 -9.69
CA MET A 170 -1.52 7.23 -10.24
C MET A 170 -2.62 7.92 -9.42
N LYS A 171 -3.38 7.19 -8.59
CA LYS A 171 -4.39 7.78 -7.70
C LYS A 171 -3.77 8.37 -6.42
N ILE A 172 -2.61 7.89 -6.00
CA ILE A 172 -1.94 8.32 -4.76
C ILE A 172 -1.68 9.84 -4.71
N PRO A 173 -1.17 10.52 -5.75
CA PRO A 173 -0.98 11.97 -5.71
C PRO A 173 -2.25 12.75 -5.36
N TYR A 174 -3.41 12.35 -5.91
CA TYR A 174 -4.68 12.98 -5.58
C TYR A 174 -5.06 12.77 -4.11
N LYS A 175 -4.86 11.56 -3.57
CA LYS A 175 -5.07 11.27 -2.15
C LYS A 175 -4.13 12.09 -1.25
N SER A 176 -2.86 12.23 -1.66
CA SER A 176 -1.82 12.97 -0.93
C SER A 176 -2.11 14.48 -0.83
N THR A 177 -2.56 15.09 -1.93
CA THR A 177 -2.98 16.50 -1.92
C THR A 177 -4.14 16.71 -0.95
N ARG A 178 -5.19 15.88 -1.03
CA ARG A 178 -6.36 16.00 -0.16
C ARG A 178 -6.03 15.77 1.31
N TYR A 179 -5.18 14.79 1.60
CA TYR A 179 -4.68 14.54 2.95
C TYR A 179 -3.89 15.72 3.50
N SER A 180 -3.05 16.35 2.67
CA SER A 180 -2.26 17.53 3.03
C SER A 180 -3.14 18.76 3.31
N GLU A 181 -4.18 19.00 2.50
CA GLU A 181 -5.17 20.07 2.74
C GLU A 181 -5.86 19.92 4.10
N LEU A 182 -6.35 18.71 4.40
CA LEU A 182 -7.01 18.41 5.67
C LEU A 182 -6.04 18.54 6.86
N GLY A 183 -4.79 18.14 6.66
CA GLY A 183 -3.71 18.33 7.63
C GLY A 183 -3.42 19.80 7.92
N LEU A 184 -3.33 20.65 6.89
CA LEU A 184 -3.13 22.09 7.05
C LEU A 184 -4.31 22.75 7.77
N SER A 185 -5.56 22.44 7.38
CA SER A 185 -6.77 22.95 8.04
C SER A 185 -6.78 22.58 9.52
N LEU A 186 -6.45 21.33 9.85
CA LEU A 186 -6.36 20.88 11.23
C LEU A 186 -5.27 21.62 12.02
N THR A 187 -4.07 21.79 11.46
CA THR A 187 -2.96 22.51 12.11
C THR A 187 -3.31 23.97 12.37
N VAL A 188 -3.87 24.68 11.39
CA VAL A 188 -4.32 26.06 11.53
C VAL A 188 -5.36 26.16 12.65
N ASN A 189 -6.32 25.24 12.66
CA ASN A 189 -7.33 25.16 13.70
C ASN A 189 -6.72 24.90 15.10
N GLN A 190 -5.78 23.96 15.22
CA GLN A 190 -5.08 23.70 16.47
C GLN A 190 -4.31 24.93 16.97
N GLU A 191 -3.64 25.65 16.08
CA GLU A 191 -2.91 26.87 16.40
C GLU A 191 -3.84 27.99 16.87
N ILE A 192 -4.96 28.23 16.17
CA ILE A 192 -5.99 29.19 16.59
C ILE A 192 -6.52 28.82 17.99
N TYR A 193 -6.80 27.53 18.22
CA TYR A 193 -7.30 27.07 19.53
C TYR A 193 -6.28 27.32 20.64
N LYS A 194 -5.01 27.00 20.38
CA LYS A 194 -3.91 27.26 21.32
C LYS A 194 -3.79 28.75 21.63
N ASN A 195 -3.78 29.61 20.62
CA ASN A 195 -3.70 31.06 20.80
C ASN A 195 -4.89 31.60 21.60
N LEU A 196 -6.11 31.14 21.31
CA LEU A 196 -7.31 31.53 22.07
C LEU A 196 -7.21 31.12 23.54
N LEU A 197 -6.70 29.92 23.82
CA LEU A 197 -6.49 29.43 25.19
C LEU A 197 -5.42 30.27 25.91
N GLU A 198 -4.33 30.63 25.23
CA GLU A 198 -3.31 31.52 25.77
C GLU A 198 -3.89 32.91 26.10
N TYR A 199 -4.65 33.51 25.18
CA TYR A 199 -5.33 34.78 25.43
C TYR A 199 -6.32 34.70 26.60
N GLN A 200 -7.12 33.64 26.69
CA GLN A 200 -8.05 33.45 27.81
C GLN A 200 -7.31 33.40 29.15
N ASN A 201 -6.20 32.67 29.22
CA ASN A 201 -5.37 32.62 30.43
C ASN A 201 -4.78 34.00 30.77
N GLN A 202 -4.29 34.74 29.77
CA GLN A 202 -3.77 36.10 29.97
C GLN A 202 -4.85 37.06 30.50
N VAL A 203 -6.07 37.01 29.95
CA VAL A 203 -7.20 37.81 30.42
C VAL A 203 -7.56 37.44 31.86
N GLY A 204 -7.65 36.15 32.19
CA GLY A 204 -7.92 35.71 33.56
C GLY A 204 -6.86 36.17 34.56
N ILE A 205 -5.58 36.15 34.16
CA ILE A 205 -4.49 36.72 34.97
C ILE A 205 -4.71 38.23 35.16
N ALA A 206 -4.98 38.99 34.09
CA ALA A 206 -5.20 40.44 34.17
C ALA A 206 -6.41 40.82 35.04
N GLU A 207 -7.52 40.07 34.93
CA GLU A 207 -8.70 40.24 35.78
C GLU A 207 -8.35 40.02 37.26
N SER A 208 -7.60 38.96 37.58
CA SER A 208 -7.14 38.73 38.95
C SER A 208 -6.20 39.83 39.48
N MET A 209 -5.33 40.38 38.63
CA MET A 209 -4.43 41.49 38.99
C MET A 209 -5.20 42.79 39.25
N THR A 210 -6.21 43.10 38.43
CA THR A 210 -7.04 44.31 38.60
C THR A 210 -7.92 44.23 39.85
N LEU A 211 -8.46 43.07 40.20
CA LEU A 211 -9.23 42.85 41.43
C LEU A 211 -8.36 42.89 42.69
N SER A 212 -7.05 42.62 42.60
CA SER A 212 -6.15 42.63 43.75
C SER A 212 -5.85 44.04 44.28
N ASN A 213 -6.23 45.12 43.59
CA ASN A 213 -5.84 46.49 43.95
C ASN A 213 -6.92 47.29 44.71
N ILE A 214 -7.83 46.61 45.41
CA ILE A 214 -8.78 47.28 46.33
C ILE A 214 -8.04 47.57 47.65
N ARG A 215 -7.62 48.82 47.85
CA ARG A 215 -7.11 49.28 49.15
C ARG A 215 -8.28 49.77 50.00
N LEU A 216 -8.51 49.11 51.13
CA LEU A 216 -9.39 49.63 52.19
C LEU A 216 -8.69 50.86 52.80
N VAL A 217 -9.10 52.06 52.40
CA VAL A 217 -8.65 53.29 53.03
C VAL A 217 -9.50 53.48 54.28
N GLU A 218 -8.94 53.20 55.45
CA GLU A 218 -9.61 53.53 56.71
C GLU A 218 -9.70 55.05 56.86
N PRO A 219 -10.88 55.61 57.20
CA PRO A 219 -11.01 57.03 57.44
C PRO A 219 -10.11 57.43 58.62
N ALA A 220 -9.45 58.59 58.51
CA ALA A 220 -8.59 59.09 59.55
C ALA A 220 -9.38 59.28 60.86
N VAL A 221 -9.03 58.50 61.88
CA VAL A 221 -9.58 58.66 63.23
C VAL A 221 -8.76 59.73 63.95
N VAL A 222 -9.42 60.77 64.45
CA VAL A 222 -8.77 61.83 65.23
C VAL A 222 -8.20 61.20 66.51
N PRO A 223 -6.90 61.37 66.82
CA PRO A 223 -6.33 60.79 68.03
C PRO A 223 -7.04 61.39 69.26
N ASP A 224 -7.67 60.52 70.05
CA ASP A 224 -8.27 60.90 71.32
C ASP A 224 -7.18 61.45 72.26
N ALA A 225 -7.22 62.75 72.53
CA ALA A 225 -6.24 63.44 73.37
C ALA A 225 -6.16 62.86 74.80
N LYS A 226 -7.16 62.08 75.23
CA LYS A 226 -7.19 61.44 76.55
C LYS A 226 -6.69 60.00 76.55
N LYS A 227 -6.52 59.37 75.38
CA LYS A 227 -6.08 57.97 75.29
C LYS A 227 -4.56 57.91 75.26
N GLN A 228 -3.96 57.48 76.37
CA GLN A 228 -2.52 57.23 76.45
C GLN A 228 -2.19 55.92 75.72
N TYR A 229 -1.45 56.02 74.62
CA TYR A 229 -0.93 54.85 73.92
C TYR A 229 0.21 54.21 74.72
N PHE A 230 0.32 52.89 74.61
CA PHE A 230 1.35 52.10 75.27
C PHE A 230 2.75 52.44 74.71
N PRO A 231 3.80 52.57 75.57
CA PRO A 231 3.80 52.44 77.03
C PRO A 231 3.41 53.75 77.75
N PRO A 232 2.75 53.67 78.93
CA PRO A 232 2.32 54.86 79.68
C PRO A 232 3.51 55.69 80.17
N ARG A 233 3.36 57.01 80.16
CA ARG A 233 4.45 57.97 80.48
C ARG A 233 5.10 57.71 81.85
N LEU A 234 4.33 57.22 82.82
CA LEU A 234 4.83 56.84 84.15
C LEU A 234 5.93 55.76 84.09
N VAL A 235 5.78 54.76 83.23
CA VAL A 235 6.76 53.68 83.09
C VAL A 235 8.07 54.20 82.49
N ILE A 236 7.98 55.14 81.55
CA ILE A 236 9.15 55.81 80.95
C ILE A 236 9.87 56.65 82.00
N TYR A 237 9.14 57.41 82.82
CA TYR A 237 9.75 58.22 83.88
C TYR A 237 10.43 57.37 84.96
N VAL A 238 9.82 56.25 85.35
CA VAL A 238 10.41 55.33 86.34
C VAL A 238 11.66 54.64 85.77
N LEU A 239 11.62 54.20 84.51
CA LEU A 239 12.79 53.61 83.84
C LEU A 239 13.93 54.61 83.68
N GLY A 240 13.63 55.88 83.36
CA GLY A 240 14.64 56.93 83.23
C GLY A 240 15.25 57.40 84.56
N LEU A 241 14.61 57.09 85.71
CA LEU A 241 15.14 57.39 87.04
C LEU A 241 16.05 56.26 87.58
N PHE A 242 16.00 55.08 86.96
CA PHE A 242 16.76 53.88 87.33
C PHE A 242 17.90 53.54 86.36
N LEU A 243 18.09 54.37 85.32
CA LEU A 243 19.16 54.31 84.32
C LEU A 243 20.12 55.48 84.52
#